data_AF-A0A4V1E1C8-F1
#
_entry.id   AF-A0A4V1E1C8-F1
#
_cell.length_a   1.000
_cell.length_b   1.000
_cell.length_c   1.000
_cell.angle_alpha   90.00
_cell.angle_beta   90.00
_cell.angle_gamma   90.00
#
_symmetry.space_group_name_H-M   'P 1'
#
loop_
_entity.id
_entity.type
_entity.pdbx_description
1 polymer ?
#
loop_
_entity_poly.entity_id
_entity_poly.type
_entity_poly.pdbx_seq_one_letter_code
_entity_poly.pdbx_strand_id
1 'polypeptide(L)' 'MPHLNDEATPIARLIGPDGKSIVGLVYVWETSELAILWLNPRKTATFVDPKIGSKMLEKAKSTTPEELFALVGRLQTLAK' A
#
# COMPACT_ATOMS: atom_id res chain seq x y z
N MET A 1 -14.28 25.92 -6.14
CA MET A 1 -13.75 24.65 -6.70
C MET A 1 -13.48 23.74 -5.52
N PRO A 2 -13.91 22.47 -5.51
CA PRO A 2 -13.47 21.60 -4.44
C PRO A 2 -11.96 21.43 -4.62
N HIS A 3 -11.20 21.78 -3.59
CA HIS A 3 -9.78 21.46 -3.52
C HIS A 3 -9.73 19.94 -3.50
N LEU A 4 -9.42 19.32 -4.64
CA LEU A 4 -8.96 17.94 -4.66
C LEU A 4 -7.73 17.95 -3.76
N ASN A 5 -7.78 17.22 -2.65
CA ASN A 5 -6.66 17.14 -1.76
C ASN A 5 -5.58 16.36 -2.51
N ASP A 6 -4.63 17.07 -3.12
CA ASP A 6 -3.52 16.50 -3.90
C ASP A 6 -2.53 15.71 -3.03
N GLU A 7 -2.82 15.53 -1.74
CA GLU A 7 -1.98 14.79 -0.81
C GLU A 7 -2.49 13.37 -0.61
N ALA A 8 -1.69 12.40 -1.04
CA ALA A 8 -1.91 11.00 -0.71
C ALA A 8 -1.73 10.77 0.80
N THR A 9 -2.63 10.00 1.40
CA THR A 9 -2.57 9.67 2.83
C THR A 9 -1.85 8.32 3.05
N PRO A 10 -0.86 8.22 3.95
CA PRO A 10 -0.24 6.95 4.27
C PRO A 10 -1.22 6.08 5.07
N ILE A 11 -1.44 4.84 4.63
CA ILE A 11 -2.42 3.92 5.23
C ILE A 11 -1.78 2.63 5.78
N ALA A 12 -0.61 2.24 5.28
CA ALA A 12 0.10 1.07 5.76
C ALA A 12 1.61 1.16 5.55
N ARG A 13 2.35 0.34 6.29
CA ARG A 13 3.80 0.18 6.19
C ARG A 13 4.10 -1.12 5.47
N LEU A 14 5.15 -1.10 4.66
CA LEU A 14 5.75 -2.30 4.10
C LEU A 14 6.90 -2.72 5.01
N ILE A 15 6.79 -3.91 5.60
CA ILE A 15 7.76 -4.46 6.53
C ILE A 15 8.63 -5.48 5.79
N GLY A 16 9.93 -5.39 5.99
CA GLY A 16 10.91 -6.30 5.40
C GLY A 16 10.89 -7.71 6.02
N PRO A 17 11.74 -8.62 5.53
CA PRO A 17 11.75 -10.02 5.96
C PRO A 17 12.18 -10.21 7.42
N ASP A 18 12.85 -9.21 8.01
CA ASP A 18 13.24 -9.19 9.42
C ASP A 18 12.07 -8.90 10.37
N GLY A 19 10.88 -8.60 9.83
CA GLY A 19 9.67 -8.27 10.59
C GLY A 19 9.72 -6.93 11.31
N LYS A 20 10.76 -6.12 11.08
CA LYS A 20 11.01 -4.86 11.83
C LYS A 20 11.33 -3.68 10.93
N SER A 21 12.08 -3.90 9.86
CA SER A 21 12.48 -2.84 8.94
C SER A 21 11.28 -2.34 8.16
N ILE A 22 11.00 -1.05 8.23
CA ILE A 22 10.08 -0.40 7.29
C ILE A 22 10.85 -0.18 5.99
N VAL A 23 10.44 -0.83 4.91
CA VAL A 23 11.07 -0.76 3.59
C VAL A 23 10.29 0.10 2.60
N GLY A 24 9.05 0.43 2.95
CA GLY A 24 8.17 1.30 2.18
C GLY A 24 6.89 1.65 2.92
N LEU A 25 6.06 2.47 2.28
CA LEU A 25 4.75 2.90 2.78
C LEU A 25 3.72 2.74 1.66
N VAL A 26 2.52 2.30 2.01
CA VAL A 26 1.35 2.29 1.13
C VAL A 26 0.55 3.55 1.40
N TYR A 27 0.24 4.26 0.33
CA TYR A 27 -0.57 5.47 0.32
C TYR A 27 -1.88 5.22 -0.41
N VAL A 28 -2.88 6.04 -0.08
CA VAL A 28 -4.14 6.13 -0.82
C VAL A 28 -4.39 7.57 -1.24
N TRP A 29 -4.75 7.76 -2.50
CA TRP A 29 -5.21 9.04 -3.04
C TRP A 29 -6.70 9.22 -2.77
N GLU A 30 -7.21 10.45 -2.92
CA GLU A 30 -8.66 10.70 -2.84
C GLU A 30 -9.47 9.89 -3.87
N THR A 31 -8.86 9.62 -5.03
CA THR A 31 -9.40 8.75 -6.08
C THR A 31 -9.46 7.27 -5.68
N SER A 32 -9.07 6.94 -4.44
CA SER A 32 -8.91 5.57 -3.93
C SER A 32 -7.81 4.77 -4.64
N GLU A 33 -7.01 5.39 -5.49
CA GLU A 33 -5.82 4.77 -6.06
C GLU A 33 -4.79 4.49 -4.97
N LEU A 34 -4.16 3.32 -5.00
CA LEU A 34 -3.05 3.00 -4.12
C LEU A 34 -1.73 3.39 -4.76
N ALA A 35 -0.80 3.87 -3.94
CA ALA A 35 0.58 4.10 -4.34
C ALA A 35 1.53 3.50 -3.29
N ILE A 36 2.75 3.15 -3.72
CA ILE A 36 3.81 2.74 -2.81
C ILE A 36 4.97 3.72 -2.88
N LEU A 37 5.37 4.22 -1.72
CA LEU A 37 6.64 4.91 -1.54
C LEU A 37 7.67 3.90 -1.03
N TRP A 38 8.68 3.59 -1.85
CA TRP A 38 9.80 2.75 -1.43
C TRP A 38 10.85 3.58 -0.70
N LEU A 39 11.09 3.26 0.58
CA LEU A 39 12.15 3.91 1.36
C LEU A 39 13.51 3.27 1.09
N ASN A 40 13.52 1.98 0.78
CA ASN A 40 14.72 1.28 0.36
C ASN A 40 14.40 0.32 -0.79
N PRO A 41 14.55 0.73 -2.06
CA PRO A 41 14.15 -0.07 -3.22
C PRO A 41 14.97 -1.37 -3.40
N ARG A 42 16.09 -1.52 -2.68
CA ARG A 42 16.89 -2.76 -2.69
C ARG A 42 16.40 -3.80 -1.69
N LYS A 43 15.51 -3.42 -0.76
CA LYS A 43 14.96 -4.33 0.24
C LYS A 43 13.58 -4.81 -0.18
N THR A 44 13.38 -6.11 -0.11
CA THR A 44 12.09 -6.75 -0.36
C THR A 44 11.10 -6.44 0.76
N ALA A 45 9.85 -6.11 0.41
CA ALA A 45 8.74 -6.11 1.37
C ALA A 45 8.20 -7.54 1.53
N THR A 46 7.84 -7.90 2.75
CA THR A 46 7.24 -9.21 3.06
C THR A 46 5.85 -9.05 3.68
N PHE A 47 5.63 -7.98 4.45
CA PHE A 47 4.36 -7.77 5.14
C PHE A 47 3.81 -6.37 4.91
N VAL A 48 2.49 -6.23 4.99
CA VAL A 48 1.77 -4.95 5.05
C VAL A 48 1.18 -4.79 6.45
N ASP A 49 1.46 -3.66 7.10
CA ASP A 49 1.00 -3.37 8.47
C ASP A 49 0.54 -1.91 8.66
N PRO A 50 -0.72 -1.64 9.05
CA PRO A 50 -1.79 -2.62 9.27
C PRO A 50 -2.30 -3.25 7.96
N LYS A 51 -3.02 -4.37 8.06
CA LYS A 51 -3.74 -4.94 6.91
C LYS A 51 -4.74 -3.91 6.37
N ILE A 52 -4.79 -3.74 5.04
CA ILE A 52 -5.74 -2.83 4.40
C ILE A 52 -7.09 -3.55 4.32
N GLY A 53 -8.15 -2.88 4.75
CA GLY A 53 -9.50 -3.46 4.78
C GLY A 53 -10.02 -3.80 3.39
N SER A 54 -10.76 -4.90 3.28
CA SER A 54 -11.37 -5.37 2.02
C SER A 54 -12.17 -4.30 1.30
N LYS A 55 -12.95 -3.49 2.01
CA LYS A 55 -13.73 -2.38 1.43
C LYS A 55 -12.85 -1.35 0.70
N MET A 56 -11.64 -1.10 1.18
CA MET A 56 -10.70 -0.18 0.54
C MET A 56 -10.03 -0.83 -0.66
N LEU A 57 -9.68 -2.11 -0.58
CA LEU A 57 -9.17 -2.88 -1.72
C LEU A 57 -10.18 -2.95 -2.86
N GLU A 58 -11.46 -3.20 -2.58
CA GLU A 58 -12.50 -3.22 -3.62
C GLU A 58 -12.62 -1.87 -4.34
N LYS A 59 -12.49 -0.74 -3.62
CA LYS A 59 -12.48 0.60 -4.23
C LYS A 59 -11.23 0.86 -5.06
N ALA A 60 -10.07 0.42 -4.57
CA ALA A 60 -8.79 0.60 -5.24
C ALA A 60 -8.65 -0.25 -6.50
N LYS A 61 -9.39 -1.36 -6.60
CA LYS A 61 -9.26 -2.34 -7.70
C LYS A 61 -9.47 -1.75 -9.10
N SER A 62 -10.34 -0.74 -9.25
CA SER A 62 -10.60 -0.12 -10.56
C SER A 62 -9.70 1.08 -10.88
N THR A 63 -8.99 1.62 -9.89
CA THR A 63 -8.18 2.84 -10.03
C THR A 63 -6.68 2.57 -9.89
N THR A 64 -6.31 1.44 -9.29
CA THR A 64 -4.93 1.03 -9.07
C THR A 64 -4.47 0.08 -10.19
N PRO A 65 -3.26 0.26 -10.74
CA PRO A 65 -2.67 -0.73 -11.66
C PRO A 65 -2.69 -2.15 -11.07
N GLU A 66 -3.04 -3.13 -11.90
CA GLU A 66 -3.22 -4.53 -11.47
C GLU A 66 -1.98 -5.10 -10.77
N GLU A 67 -0.78 -4.78 -11.26
CA GLU A 67 0.48 -5.23 -10.68
C GLU A 67 0.68 -4.75 -9.24
N LEU A 68 0.34 -3.48 -8.99
CA LEU A 68 0.46 -2.87 -7.66
C LEU A 68 -0.59 -3.46 -6.72
N PHE A 69 -1.81 -3.63 -7.21
CA PHE A 69 -2.90 -4.26 -6.46
C PHE A 69 -2.55 -5.70 -6.08
N ALA A 70 -2.02 -6.48 -7.02
CA ALA A 70 -1.57 -7.85 -6.80
C ALA A 70 -0.40 -7.93 -5.80
N LEU A 71 0.55 -6.99 -5.88
CA LEU A 71 1.66 -6.91 -4.92
C LEU A 71 1.14 -6.68 -3.50
N VAL A 72 0.30 -5.66 -3.29
CA VAL A 72 -0.28 -5.35 -1.98
C VAL A 72 -1.08 -6.54 -1.45
N GLY A 73 -1.89 -7.19 -2.30
CA GLY A 73 -2.64 -8.39 -1.93
C GLY A 73 -1.73 -9.55 -1.47
N ARG A 74 -0.62 -9.80 -2.16
CA ARG A 74 0.35 -10.84 -1.78
C ARG A 74 1.03 -10.55 -0.43
N LEU A 75 1.36 -9.29 -0.15
CA LEU A 75 2.01 -8.91 1.10
C LEU A 75 1.08 -9.00 2.31
N GLN A 76 -0.24 -8.94 2.09
CA GLN A 76 -1.25 -9.08 3.15
C GLN A 76 -1.54 -10.53 3.53
N THR A 77 -1.44 -11.47 2.59
CA THR A 77 -1.62 -12.90 2.87
C THR A 77 -0.42 -13.50 3.60
N LEU A 78 0.77 -12.88 3.45
CA LEU A 78 1.98 -13.26 4.18
C LEU A 78 2.02 -12.75 5.62
N ALA A 79 1.20 -11.75 5.98
CA ALA A 79 1.09 -11.25 7.35
C ALA A 79 0.39 -12.27 8.27
N LYS A 80 1.20 -13.08 8.93
CA LYS A 80 0.82 -14.12 9.90
C LYS A 80 0.84 -13.57 11.31
#